data_AF-A0A4Q2YGD7-F1
#
_entry.id   AF-A0A4Q2YGD7-F1
#
_cell.length_a   1.000
_cell.length_b   1.000
_cell.length_c   1.000
_cell.angle_alpha   90.00
_cell.angle_beta   90.00
_cell.angle_gamma   90.00
#
_symmetry.space_group_name_H-M   'P 1'
#
loop_
_entity.id
_entity.type
_entity.pdbx_description
1 polymer ?
#
loop_
_entity_poly.entity_id
_entity_poly.type
_entity_poly.pdbx_seq_one_letter_code
_entity_poly.pdbx_strand_id
1 'polypeptide(L)'
;MDHDLPSRIRQARQELKLNQTEASVEWGVRLGTLASWENNRRRPSASALSELNRILDSILGAPPQEPEDAPPFPRAPEPLRKPFSGTPGRAGR
;
A
#
# COMPACT_ATOMS: atom_id res chain seq x y z
N MET A 1 12.61 -6.02 -13.00
CA MET A 1 12.93 -7.28 -12.29
C MET A 1 11.62 -7.79 -11.72
N ASP A 2 10.90 -8.55 -12.51
CA ASP A 2 9.58 -9.08 -12.19
C ASP A 2 9.79 -10.20 -11.17
N HIS A 3 9.54 -9.91 -9.90
CA HIS A 3 9.74 -10.87 -8.82
C HIS A 3 8.77 -12.04 -9.00
N ASP A 4 9.31 -13.22 -9.33
CA ASP A 4 8.56 -14.47 -9.41
C ASP A 4 7.77 -14.68 -8.11
N LEU A 5 6.51 -15.13 -8.22
CA LEU A 5 5.60 -15.34 -7.08
C LEU A 5 6.27 -16.02 -5.86
N PRO A 6 7.02 -17.13 -6.00
CA PRO A 6 7.74 -17.74 -4.88
C PRO A 6 8.73 -16.82 -4.19
N SER A 7 9.42 -15.95 -4.94
CA SER A 7 10.35 -14.98 -4.36
C SER A 7 9.61 -13.94 -3.50
N ARG A 8 8.46 -13.44 -3.97
CA ARG A 8 7.63 -12.51 -3.20
C ARG A 8 7.09 -13.14 -1.93
N ILE A 9 6.66 -14.40 -1.99
CA ILE A 9 6.20 -15.15 -0.82
C ILE A 9 7.31 -15.26 0.22
N ARG A 10 8.52 -15.64 -0.19
CA ARG A 10 9.67 -15.77 0.72
C ARG A 10 10.04 -14.43 1.34
N GLN A 11 10.03 -13.37 0.54
CA GLN A 11 10.34 -12.01 1.02
C GLN A 11 9.31 -11.56 2.07
N ALA A 12 8.01 -11.69 1.79
CA ALA A 12 6.97 -11.29 2.73
C ALA A 12 7.06 -12.08 4.05
N ARG A 13 7.41 -13.36 3.96
CA ARG A 13 7.66 -14.20 5.13
C ARG A 13 8.87 -13.75 5.94
N GLN A 14 9.95 -13.30 5.28
CA GLN A 14 11.14 -12.77 5.95
C GLN A 14 10.87 -11.43 6.63
N GLU A 15 10.10 -10.54 6.02
CA GLU A 15 9.67 -9.26 6.61
C GLU A 15 8.90 -9.48 7.92
N LEU A 16 7.96 -10.44 7.91
CA LEU A 16 7.20 -10.81 9.11
C LEU A 16 7.97 -11.74 10.07
N LYS A 17 9.18 -12.18 9.71
CA LYS A 17 10.00 -13.16 10.46
C LYS A 17 9.27 -14.46 10.80
N LEU A 18 8.33 -14.88 9.93
CA LEU A 18 7.54 -16.09 10.14
C LEU A 18 8.22 -17.32 9.55
N ASN A 19 8.01 -18.48 10.15
CA ASN A 19 8.29 -19.76 9.52
C ASN A 19 7.14 -20.17 8.57
N GLN A 20 7.33 -21.21 7.76
CA GLN A 20 6.30 -21.65 6.79
C GLN A 20 4.99 -22.05 7.47
N THR A 21 5.06 -22.67 8.66
CA THR A 21 3.88 -23.09 9.43
C THR A 21 3.12 -21.87 9.96
N GLU A 22 3.82 -20.89 10.52
CA GLU A 22 3.21 -19.65 11.01
C GLU A 22 2.58 -18.85 9.86
N ALA A 23 3.29 -18.70 8.74
CA ALA A 23 2.76 -18.05 7.55
C ALA A 23 1.53 -18.78 6.98
N SER A 24 1.49 -20.10 7.11
CA SER A 24 0.33 -20.90 6.68
C SER A 24 -0.92 -20.61 7.53
N VAL A 25 -0.74 -20.43 8.84
CA VAL A 25 -1.83 -20.07 9.77
C VAL A 25 -2.25 -18.61 9.53
N GLU A 26 -1.29 -17.70 9.44
CA GLU A 26 -1.51 -16.26 9.25
C GLU A 26 -2.25 -15.97 7.94
N TRP A 27 -1.86 -16.62 6.84
CA TRP A 27 -2.45 -16.39 5.53
C TRP A 27 -3.64 -17.31 5.23
N GLY A 28 -4.02 -18.19 6.17
CA GLY A 28 -5.13 -19.15 5.99
C GLY A 28 -4.90 -20.17 4.87
N VAL A 29 -3.65 -20.46 4.52
CA VAL A 29 -3.27 -21.41 3.46
C VAL A 29 -2.72 -22.69 4.09
N ARG A 30 -2.99 -23.86 3.50
CA ARG A 30 -2.37 -25.11 3.99
C ARG A 30 -0.85 -25.07 3.81
N LEU A 31 -0.10 -25.52 4.82
CA LEU A 31 1.37 -25.58 4.80
C LEU A 31 1.93 -26.26 3.52
N GLY A 32 1.41 -27.43 3.15
CA GLY A 32 1.85 -28.14 1.94
C GLY A 32 1.53 -27.39 0.64
N THR A 33 0.46 -26.60 0.62
CA THR A 33 0.11 -25.73 -0.50
C THR A 33 1.09 -24.57 -0.59
N LEU A 34 1.38 -23.91 0.54
CA LEU A 34 2.32 -22.80 0.62
C LEU A 34 3.74 -23.23 0.20
N ALA A 35 4.22 -24.36 0.74
CA ALA A 35 5.51 -24.93 0.36
C ALA A 35 5.56 -25.32 -1.13
N SER A 36 4.45 -25.80 -1.70
CA SER A 36 4.39 -26.11 -3.15
C SER A 36 4.49 -24.84 -4.01
N TRP A 37 3.89 -23.73 -3.56
CA TRP A 37 3.97 -22.45 -4.25
C TRP A 37 5.38 -21.85 -4.16
N GLU A 38 6.00 -21.86 -2.98
CA GLU A 38 7.38 -21.37 -2.76
C GLU A 38 8.45 -22.17 -3.53
N ASN A 39 8.19 -23.44 -3.83
CA ASN A 39 9.09 -24.30 -4.60
C ASN A 39 8.72 -24.37 -6.09
N ASN A 40 7.77 -23.56 -6.54
CA ASN A 40 7.26 -23.55 -7.92
C ASN A 40 6.74 -24.92 -8.41
N ARG A 41 6.37 -25.81 -7.48
CA ARG A 41 5.86 -27.17 -7.76
C ARG A 41 4.40 -27.14 -8.18
N ARG A 42 3.63 -26.15 -7.72
CA ARG A 42 2.22 -25.96 -8.04
C ARG A 42 1.94 -24.47 -8.18
N ARG A 43 1.13 -24.07 -9.15
CA ARG A 43 0.62 -22.71 -9.26
C ARG A 43 -0.68 -22.55 -8.46
N PRO A 44 -0.88 -21.42 -7.75
CA PRO A 44 -2.17 -21.11 -7.15
C PRO A 44 -3.26 -20.97 -8.21
N SER A 45 -4.50 -21.25 -7.82
CA SER A 45 -5.66 -20.90 -8.63
C SER A 45 -5.81 -19.38 -8.73
N ALA A 46 -6.56 -18.89 -9.72
CA ALA A 46 -6.74 -17.44 -9.92
C ALA A 46 -7.27 -16.71 -8.66
N SER A 47 -8.22 -17.32 -7.95
CA SER A 47 -8.77 -16.77 -6.70
C SER A 47 -7.73 -16.74 -5.57
N ALA A 48 -6.98 -17.84 -5.38
CA ALA A 48 -5.95 -17.91 -4.36
C ALA A 48 -4.77 -16.98 -4.65
N LEU A 49 -4.41 -16.83 -5.93
CA LEU A 49 -3.38 -15.90 -6.38
C LEU A 49 -3.76 -14.44 -6.11
N SER A 50 -5.03 -14.09 -6.34
CA SER A 50 -5.53 -12.73 -6.10
C SER A 50 -5.47 -12.37 -4.62
N GLU A 51 -5.92 -13.28 -3.76
CA GLU A 51 -5.87 -13.08 -2.30
C GLU A 51 -4.43 -13.02 -1.79
N LEU A 52 -3.59 -13.95 -2.25
CA LEU A 52 -2.17 -13.96 -1.89
C LEU A 52 -1.47 -12.68 -2.34
N ASN A 53 -1.74 -12.19 -3.55
CA ASN A 53 -1.17 -10.93 -4.02
C ASN A 53 -1.56 -9.75 -3.13
N ARG A 54 -2.80 -9.67 -2.65
CA ARG A 54 -3.23 -8.61 -1.72
C ARG A 54 -2.46 -8.66 -0.41
N ILE A 55 -2.31 -9.84 0.17
CA ILE A 55 -1.55 -10.05 1.40
C ILE A 55 -0.08 -9.63 1.18
N LEU A 56 0.54 -10.11 0.09
CA LEU A 56 1.93 -9.79 -0.24
C LEU A 56 2.14 -8.30 -0.49
N ASP A 57 1.21 -7.63 -1.17
CA ASP A 57 1.24 -6.19 -1.43
C ASP A 57 1.18 -5.36 -0.14
N SER A 58 0.30 -5.78 0.79
CA SER A 58 0.18 -5.14 2.11
C SER A 58 1.42 -5.32 2.99
N ILE A 59 2.15 -6.44 2.87
CA ILE A 59 3.33 -6.75 3.69
C ILE A 59 4.58 -6.10 3.10
N LEU A 60 4.79 -6.28 1.80
CA LEU A 60 5.99 -5.80 1.11
C LEU A 60 5.93 -4.30 0.85
N GLY A 61 4.74 -3.70 0.94
CA GLY A 61 4.49 -2.33 0.54
C GLY A 61 4.82 -2.17 -0.93
N ALA A 62 3.86 -2.37 -1.83
CA ALA A 62 3.99 -1.68 -3.11
C ALA A 62 4.18 -0.19 -2.79
N PRO A 63 5.10 0.52 -3.49
CA PRO A 63 5.17 1.96 -3.36
C PRO A 63 3.74 2.48 -3.54
N PRO A 64 3.26 3.38 -2.66
CA PRO A 64 1.93 3.92 -2.82
C PRO A 64 1.82 4.35 -4.27
N GLN A 65 0.94 3.69 -5.02
CA GLN A 65 0.50 4.19 -6.31
C GLN A 65 -0.32 5.43 -5.96
N GLU A 66 0.37 6.50 -5.55
CA GLU A 66 -0.14 7.84 -5.77
C GLU A 66 -0.44 7.87 -7.26
N PRO A 67 -1.70 8.08 -7.68
CA PRO A 67 -2.00 8.15 -9.09
C PRO A 67 -1.10 9.25 -9.65
N GLU A 68 -0.18 8.92 -10.56
CA GLU A 68 0.80 9.86 -11.11
C GLU A 68 0.13 11.00 -11.91
N ASP A 69 -1.21 10.97 -12.04
CA ASP A 69 -2.06 12.01 -12.63
C ASP A 69 -3.02 12.68 -11.61
N ALA A 70 -3.05 12.24 -10.35
CA ALA A 70 -3.83 12.93 -9.32
C ALA A 70 -2.99 14.07 -8.74
N PRO A 71 -3.42 15.35 -8.84
CA PRO A 71 -2.74 16.41 -8.14
C PRO A 71 -2.71 16.07 -6.64
N PRO A 72 -1.57 16.23 -5.96
CA PRO A 72 -1.54 16.08 -4.51
C PRO A 72 -2.60 17.05 -3.99
N PHE A 73 -3.58 16.55 -3.23
CA PHE A 73 -4.72 17.24 -2.63
C PHE A 73 -4.74 18.77 -2.84
N PRO A 74 -5.85 19.38 -3.29
CA PRO A 74 -5.90 20.83 -3.49
C PRO A 74 -5.40 21.50 -2.22
N ARG A 75 -4.21 22.10 -2.28
CA ARG A 75 -3.63 22.85 -1.18
C ARG A 75 -4.70 23.87 -0.83
N ALA A 76 -5.36 23.68 0.31
CA ALA A 76 -6.44 24.55 0.73
C ALA A 76 -5.95 26.00 0.58
N PRO A 77 -6.73 26.91 -0.03
CA PRO A 77 -6.28 28.28 -0.18
C PRO A 77 -5.94 28.80 1.21
N GLU A 78 -4.71 29.27 1.40
CA GLU A 78 -4.32 29.99 2.61
C GLU A 78 -5.41 30.99 2.95
N PRO A 79 -5.88 31.09 4.20
CA PRO A 79 -6.83 32.12 4.55
C PRO A 79 -6.12 33.45 4.34
N LEU A 80 -6.46 34.12 3.22
CA LEU A 80 -6.00 35.47 2.94
C LEU A 80 -6.39 36.32 4.15
N ARG A 81 -5.39 36.67 4.95
CA ARG A 81 -5.53 37.47 6.16
C ARG A 81 -6.33 38.71 5.77
N LYS A 82 -7.56 38.83 6.27
CA LYS A 82 -8.33 40.06 6.16
C LYS A 82 -7.54 41.13 6.90
N PRO A 83 -7.17 42.28 6.31
CA PRO A 83 -6.82 43.42 7.14
C PRO A 83 -8.10 43.90 7.82
N PHE A 84 -8.18 43.70 9.14
CA PHE A 84 -9.19 44.33 9.98
C PHE A 84 -8.71 45.74 10.36
N SER A 85 -9.65 46.68 10.34
CA SER A 85 -9.62 48.06 10.88
C SER A 85 -8.67 49.05 10.19
N GLY A 86 -9.07 50.26 9.82
CA GLY A 86 -10.32 50.98 10.02
C GLY A 86 -10.28 52.31 9.25
N THR A 87 -11.47 52.85 8.96
CA THR A 87 -11.72 54.26 8.63
C THR A 87 -11.39 55.15 9.85
N PRO A 88 -11.38 56.51 9.80
CA PRO A 88 -11.92 57.43 8.77
C PRO A 88 -11.03 58.66 8.43
N GLY A 89 -11.39 59.43 7.39
CA GLY A 89 -10.71 60.69 7.06
C GLY A 89 -11.54 61.64 6.20
N ARG A 90 -12.31 62.49 6.89
CA ARG A 90 -13.29 63.49 6.43
C ARG A 90 -12.66 64.72 5.74
N ALA A 91 -13.52 65.41 4.96
CA ALA A 91 -13.48 66.82 4.49
C ALA A 91 -12.53 67.13 3.31
N GLY A 92 -12.90 67.90 2.29
CA GLY A 92 -14.07 68.74 2.07
C GLY A 92 -13.63 70.06 1.40
N ARG A 93 -14.17 70.38 0.23
CA ARG A 93 -14.64 71.71 -0.23
C ARG A 93 -15.02 71.65 -1.71
#